data_AF-A0A6J1P624-F1
#
_entry.id   AF-A0A6J1P624-F1
#
_cell.length_a   1.000
_cell.length_b   1.000
_cell.length_c   1.000
_cell.angle_alpha   90.00
_cell.angle_beta   90.00
_cell.angle_gamma   90.00
#
_symmetry.space_group_name_H-M   'P 1'
#
loop_
_entity.id
_entity.type
_entity.pdbx_description
1 polymer ?
#
loop_
_entity_poly.entity_id
_entity_poly.type
_entity_poly.pdbx_seq_one_letter_code
_entity_poly.pdbx_strand_id
1 'polypeptide(L)'
;MTCIPDMNACAMSCKTEVQAREDEARALASGYRTNQACTAVTTVDTTNPLKDPPVISFGVYVGMLLLLFLKLTLGVLAASLAILNATRNPTEPAFGLPGCLWTNVATTVVGITVMLLFGIYWATSGLKNHLAFSYVAFGGSTPAPGLGYSYWLLICAIACSATNVVLIELRRFLLERDPPPPTIKLENHSDGNIFLY
;
A
#
# COMPACT_ATOMS: atom_id res chain seq x y z
N MET A 1 8.53 10.75 13.30
CA MET A 1 7.15 10.57 13.79
C MET A 1 7.24 9.92 15.15
N THR A 2 6.48 10.44 16.12
CA THR A 2 6.49 9.95 17.50
C THR A 2 5.12 9.40 17.81
N CYS A 3 5.08 8.20 18.36
CA CYS A 3 3.85 7.48 18.68
C CYS A 3 3.83 7.20 20.18
N ILE A 4 2.67 7.42 20.80
CA ILE A 4 2.40 7.18 22.21
C ILE A 4 1.32 6.11 22.29
N PRO A 5 1.71 4.84 22.55
CA PRO A 5 0.76 3.73 22.62
C PRO A 5 -0.35 3.96 23.63
N ASP A 6 -0.02 4.52 24.80
CA ASP A 6 -0.95 4.75 25.92
C ASP A 6 -2.11 5.67 25.56
N MET A 7 -1.87 6.63 24.66
CA MET A 7 -2.89 7.58 24.19
C MET A 7 -3.46 7.22 22.81
N ASN A 8 -3.06 6.08 22.25
CA ASN A 8 -3.39 5.64 20.90
C ASN A 8 -3.18 6.76 19.86
N ALA A 9 -2.10 7.53 19.98
CA ALA A 9 -1.87 8.73 19.18
C ALA A 9 -0.45 8.78 18.63
N CYS A 10 -0.30 9.23 17.39
CA CYS A 10 0.97 9.57 16.80
C CYS A 10 0.92 10.97 16.19
N ALA A 11 2.03 11.67 16.30
CA ALA A 11 2.20 13.00 15.73
C ALA A 11 3.57 13.14 15.06
N MET A 12 3.64 14.03 14.07
CA MET A 12 4.92 14.40 13.45
C MET A 12 5.46 15.64 14.16
N SER A 13 6.43 15.44 15.06
CA SER A 13 7.13 16.52 15.75
C SER A 13 8.45 16.84 15.04
N CYS A 14 8.79 18.14 14.98
CA CYS A 14 10.09 18.62 14.49
C CYS A 14 11.10 18.93 15.61
N LYS A 15 10.73 18.73 16.88
CA LYS A 15 11.60 19.02 18.03
C LYS A 15 12.91 18.25 17.95
N THR A 16 13.98 18.78 18.51
CA THR A 16 15.30 18.13 18.47
C THR A 16 15.42 17.01 19.49
N GLU A 17 14.84 17.20 20.68
CA GLU A 17 14.97 16.30 21.82
C GLU A 17 13.80 15.31 21.93
N VAL A 18 14.07 14.08 22.37
CA VAL A 18 13.08 12.98 22.40
C VAL A 18 11.93 13.31 23.35
N GLN A 19 12.24 13.80 24.56
CA GLN A 19 11.22 14.14 25.56
C GLN A 19 10.28 15.24 25.06
N ALA A 20 10.83 16.29 24.44
CA ALA A 20 10.02 17.35 23.85
C ALA A 20 9.07 16.86 22.75
N ARG A 21 9.48 15.86 21.95
CA ARG A 21 8.61 15.23 20.93
C ARG A 21 7.45 14.46 21.57
N GLU A 22 7.72 13.76 22.67
CA GLU A 22 6.68 13.02 23.40
C GLU A 22 5.70 13.97 24.06
N ASP A 23 6.18 15.00 24.75
CA ASP A 23 5.32 16.00 25.38
C ASP A 23 4.46 16.74 24.36
N GLU A 24 5.00 17.02 23.18
CA GLU A 24 4.23 17.60 22.07
C GLU A 24 3.15 16.64 21.58
N ALA A 25 3.49 15.36 21.36
CA ALA A 25 2.51 14.37 20.95
C ALA A 25 1.40 14.15 21.99
N ARG A 26 1.72 14.21 23.30
CA ARG A 26 0.73 14.16 24.39
C ARG A 26 -0.18 15.39 24.38
N ALA A 27 0.41 16.58 24.30
CA ALA A 27 -0.33 17.83 24.27
C ALA A 27 -1.31 17.88 23.10
N LEU A 28 -0.86 17.47 21.91
CA LEU A 28 -1.71 17.40 20.71
C LEU A 28 -2.81 16.33 20.84
N ALA A 29 -2.53 15.18 21.44
CA ALA A 29 -3.53 14.15 21.70
C ALA A 29 -4.61 14.63 22.69
N SER A 30 -4.24 15.45 23.68
CA SER A 30 -5.18 16.11 24.58
C SER A 30 -5.88 17.35 23.99
N GLY A 31 -5.61 17.69 22.74
CA GLY A 31 -6.23 18.83 22.06
C GLY A 31 -5.65 20.19 22.45
N TYR A 32 -4.42 20.27 22.94
CA TYR A 32 -3.75 21.54 23.22
C TYR A 32 -2.77 21.93 22.10
N ARG A 33 -2.59 23.25 21.91
CA ARG A 33 -1.62 23.80 20.94
C ARG A 33 -0.23 23.90 21.58
N THR A 34 0.80 23.59 20.80
CA THR A 34 2.22 23.70 21.21
C THR A 34 2.94 24.82 20.46
N ASN A 35 4.12 25.21 20.95
CA ASN A 35 4.99 26.16 20.26
C ASN A 35 5.53 25.63 18.92
N GLN A 36 5.58 26.54 17.94
CA GLN A 36 5.95 26.22 16.55
C GLN A 36 7.44 25.95 16.32
N ALA A 37 8.29 26.42 17.22
CA ALA A 37 9.72 26.33 17.05
C ALA A 37 10.20 24.88 17.19
N CYS A 38 11.05 24.43 16.28
CA CYS A 38 11.75 23.14 16.36
C CYS A 38 12.89 23.22 17.37
N THR A 39 12.55 23.53 18.61
CA THR A 39 13.47 23.67 19.75
C THR A 39 13.50 22.39 20.58
N ALA A 40 14.37 22.37 21.58
CA ALA A 40 14.45 21.29 22.57
C ALA A 40 13.31 21.33 23.61
N VAL A 41 12.39 22.30 23.55
CA VAL A 41 11.36 22.51 24.59
C VAL A 41 9.97 22.63 23.97
N THR A 42 9.00 21.99 24.64
CA THR A 42 7.58 22.05 24.30
C THR A 42 6.87 22.92 25.32
N THR A 43 6.27 24.01 24.86
CA THR A 43 5.40 24.86 25.69
C THR A 43 3.97 24.72 25.19
N VAL A 44 3.04 24.47 26.11
CA VAL A 44 1.64 24.18 25.81
C VAL A 44 0.79 25.40 26.15
N ASP A 45 -0.04 25.84 25.20
CA ASP A 45 -1.04 26.86 25.45
C ASP A 45 -2.38 26.19 25.79
N THR A 46 -2.80 26.32 27.05
CA THR A 46 -4.06 25.75 27.56
C THR A 46 -5.25 26.69 27.39
N THR A 47 -5.04 27.92 26.90
CA THR A 47 -6.11 28.93 26.81
C THR A 47 -7.01 28.76 25.58
N ASN A 48 -6.58 27.98 24.59
CA ASN A 48 -7.28 27.77 23.33
C ASN A 48 -7.24 26.30 22.86
N PRO A 49 -8.17 25.45 23.35
CA PRO A 49 -8.20 24.03 22.99
C PRO A 49 -8.63 23.82 21.53
N LEU A 50 -8.03 22.84 20.87
CA LEU A 50 -8.45 22.33 19.56
C LEU A 50 -9.71 21.49 19.71
N LYS A 51 -10.71 21.80 18.86
CA LYS A 51 -11.95 21.04 18.76
C LYS A 51 -11.72 19.60 18.27
N ASP A 52 -10.79 19.42 17.33
CA ASP A 52 -10.40 18.13 16.78
C ASP A 52 -8.89 17.92 16.99
N PRO A 53 -8.45 16.84 17.65
CA PRO A 53 -7.03 16.63 17.91
C PRO A 53 -6.29 16.27 16.61
N PRO A 54 -5.12 16.89 16.35
CA PRO A 54 -4.36 16.75 15.10
C PRO A 54 -3.45 15.51 15.10
N VAL A 55 -3.95 14.38 15.56
CA VAL A 55 -3.16 13.15 15.75
C VAL A 55 -3.72 12.01 14.91
N ILE A 56 -2.81 11.17 14.40
CA ILE A 56 -3.23 9.91 13.79
C ILE A 56 -3.33 8.84 14.87
N SER A 57 -4.36 8.00 14.81
CA SER A 57 -4.49 6.90 15.76
C SER A 57 -3.32 5.93 15.61
N PHE A 58 -2.69 5.53 16.73
CA PHE A 58 -1.57 4.58 16.72
C PHE A 58 -1.97 3.25 16.07
N GLY A 59 -3.15 2.71 16.40
CA GLY A 59 -3.64 1.47 15.80
C GLY A 59 -3.81 1.57 14.27
N VAL A 60 -4.35 2.68 13.78
CA VAL A 60 -4.50 2.93 12.33
C VAL A 60 -3.12 3.03 11.68
N TYR A 61 -2.19 3.76 12.29
CA TYR A 61 -0.83 3.92 11.78
C TYR A 61 -0.09 2.57 11.66
N VAL A 62 -0.10 1.76 12.73
CA VAL A 62 0.54 0.43 12.73
C VAL A 62 -0.17 -0.50 11.75
N GLY A 63 -1.51 -0.53 11.73
CA GLY A 63 -2.26 -1.37 10.80
C GLY A 63 -1.97 -1.05 9.34
N MET A 64 -1.88 0.24 9.00
CA MET A 64 -1.48 0.71 7.67
C MET A 64 -0.07 0.27 7.28
N LEU A 65 0.89 0.37 8.20
CA LEU A 65 2.26 -0.10 7.96
C LEU A 65 2.31 -1.61 7.72
N LEU A 66 1.61 -2.41 8.53
CA LEU A 66 1.56 -3.86 8.37
C LEU A 66 0.97 -4.27 7.02
N LEU A 67 -0.12 -3.65 6.59
CA LEU A 67 -0.73 -3.91 5.29
C LEU A 67 0.17 -3.46 4.12
N LEU A 68 0.89 -2.35 4.27
CA LEU A 68 1.88 -1.90 3.28
C LEU A 68 3.04 -2.88 3.15
N PHE A 69 3.59 -3.37 4.26
CA PHE A 69 4.62 -4.41 4.24
C PHE A 69 4.10 -5.71 3.64
N LEU A 70 2.87 -6.12 3.97
CA LEU A 70 2.24 -7.29 3.36
C LEU A 70 2.13 -7.13 1.84
N LYS A 71 1.62 -5.98 1.35
CA LYS A 71 1.57 -5.68 -0.09
C LYS A 71 2.95 -5.78 -0.74
N LEU A 72 3.98 -5.21 -0.11
CA LEU A 72 5.35 -5.22 -0.63
C LEU A 72 5.89 -6.65 -0.73
N THR A 73 5.72 -7.46 0.32
CA THR A 73 6.18 -8.86 0.31
C THR A 73 5.49 -9.68 -0.76
N LEU A 74 4.17 -9.54 -0.93
CA LEU A 74 3.41 -10.21 -1.99
C LEU A 74 3.85 -9.74 -3.38
N GLY A 75 4.16 -8.45 -3.56
CA GLY A 75 4.69 -7.92 -4.81
C GLY A 75 6.07 -8.48 -5.17
N VAL A 76 6.97 -8.60 -4.20
CA VAL A 76 8.29 -9.24 -4.38
C VAL A 76 8.13 -10.72 -4.74
N LEU A 77 7.22 -11.43 -4.05
CA LEU A 77 6.91 -12.82 -4.37
C LEU A 77 6.37 -12.96 -5.80
N ALA A 78 5.39 -12.13 -6.20
CA ALA A 78 4.85 -12.13 -7.55
C ALA A 78 5.93 -11.90 -8.62
N ALA A 79 6.83 -10.94 -8.40
CA ALA A 79 7.97 -10.68 -9.29
C ALA A 79 8.92 -11.88 -9.36
N SER A 80 9.24 -12.51 -8.23
CA SER A 80 10.09 -13.70 -8.19
C SER A 80 9.47 -14.89 -8.92
N LEU A 81 8.16 -15.12 -8.75
CA LEU A 81 7.43 -16.17 -9.46
C LEU A 81 7.42 -15.89 -10.97
N ALA A 82 7.26 -14.64 -11.41
CA ALA A 82 7.33 -14.29 -12.82
C ALA A 82 8.70 -14.62 -13.44
N ILE A 83 9.80 -14.32 -12.73
CA ILE A 83 11.16 -14.65 -13.17
C ILE A 83 11.37 -16.17 -13.20
N LEU A 84 10.90 -16.90 -12.18
CA LEU A 84 10.99 -18.36 -12.15
C LEU A 84 10.21 -19.01 -13.29
N ASN A 85 9.01 -18.52 -13.59
CA ASN A 85 8.22 -18.98 -14.73
C ASN A 85 8.92 -18.70 -16.06
N ALA A 86 9.59 -17.55 -16.20
CA ALA A 86 10.32 -17.20 -17.42
C ALA A 86 11.59 -18.03 -17.64
N THR A 87 12.22 -18.53 -16.56
CA THR A 87 13.55 -19.16 -16.63
C THR A 87 13.54 -20.68 -16.50
N ARG A 88 12.64 -21.24 -15.69
CA ARG A 88 12.73 -22.64 -15.25
C ARG A 88 11.51 -23.50 -15.60
N ASN A 89 10.45 -22.94 -16.20
CA ASN A 89 9.21 -23.65 -16.55
C ASN A 89 8.78 -24.70 -15.48
N PRO A 90 8.53 -24.27 -14.24
CA PRO A 90 8.23 -25.20 -13.15
C PRO A 90 6.93 -25.98 -13.43
N THR A 91 6.94 -27.28 -13.12
CA THR A 91 5.80 -28.18 -13.31
C THR A 91 4.79 -28.13 -12.16
N GLU A 92 5.17 -27.55 -11.02
CA GLU A 92 4.31 -27.44 -9.84
C GLU A 92 3.32 -26.26 -9.98
N PRO A 93 2.02 -26.46 -9.72
CA PRO A 93 0.99 -25.44 -9.98
C PRO A 93 1.15 -24.18 -9.11
N ALA A 94 1.74 -24.31 -7.92
CA ALA A 94 1.99 -23.19 -7.01
C ALA A 94 3.12 -22.27 -7.50
N PHE A 95 4.11 -22.80 -8.21
CA PHE A 95 5.20 -22.01 -8.81
C PHE A 95 4.93 -21.65 -10.28
N GLY A 96 3.89 -22.23 -10.88
CA GLY A 96 3.46 -21.97 -12.25
C GLY A 96 2.60 -20.71 -12.42
N LEU A 97 1.88 -20.66 -13.54
CA LEU A 97 0.94 -19.59 -13.88
C LEU A 97 -0.12 -19.29 -12.79
N PRO A 98 -0.76 -20.32 -12.17
CA PRO A 98 -1.76 -20.09 -11.14
C PRO A 98 -1.21 -19.35 -9.91
N GLY A 99 -0.01 -19.70 -9.45
CA GLY A 99 0.63 -19.00 -8.34
C GLY A 99 0.94 -17.54 -8.66
N CYS A 100 1.41 -17.26 -9.88
CA CYS A 100 1.65 -15.89 -10.34
C CYS A 100 0.33 -15.07 -10.40
N LEU A 101 -0.76 -15.70 -10.84
CA LEU A 101 -2.07 -15.06 -10.89
C LEU A 101 -2.58 -14.70 -9.49
N TRP A 102 -2.65 -15.68 -8.58
CA TRP A 102 -3.21 -15.47 -7.23
C TRP A 102 -2.37 -14.50 -6.39
N THR A 103 -1.04 -14.50 -6.56
CA THR A 103 -0.17 -13.53 -5.86
C THR A 103 -0.38 -12.10 -6.35
N ASN A 104 -0.57 -11.87 -7.66
CA ASN A 104 -0.92 -10.55 -8.20
C ASN A 104 -2.34 -10.11 -7.78
N VAL A 105 -3.32 -11.03 -7.76
CA VAL A 105 -4.67 -10.75 -7.25
C VAL A 105 -4.61 -10.33 -5.78
N ALA A 106 -3.93 -11.10 -4.92
CA ALA A 106 -3.77 -10.76 -3.51
C ALA A 106 -3.08 -9.39 -3.32
N THR A 107 -2.02 -9.11 -4.09
CA THR A 107 -1.31 -7.81 -4.04
C THR A 107 -2.22 -6.63 -4.45
N THR A 108 -3.10 -6.86 -5.43
CA THR A 108 -4.07 -5.87 -5.90
C THR A 108 -5.13 -5.60 -4.83
N VAL A 109 -5.73 -6.66 -4.26
CA VAL A 109 -6.75 -6.56 -3.21
C VAL A 109 -6.19 -5.85 -1.97
N VAL A 110 -5.06 -6.30 -1.44
CA VAL A 110 -4.41 -5.67 -0.27
C VAL A 110 -4.07 -4.21 -0.58
N GLY A 111 -3.59 -3.92 -1.80
CA GLY A 111 -3.32 -2.55 -2.24
C GLY A 111 -4.55 -1.65 -2.23
N ILE A 112 -5.69 -2.12 -2.75
CA ILE A 112 -6.95 -1.38 -2.74
C ILE A 112 -7.43 -1.16 -1.31
N THR A 113 -7.35 -2.18 -0.45
CA THR A 113 -7.72 -2.07 0.96
C THR A 113 -6.91 -0.99 1.67
N VAL A 114 -5.59 -0.96 1.48
CA VAL A 114 -4.71 0.08 2.04
C VAL A 114 -5.10 1.47 1.56
N MET A 115 -5.34 1.62 0.26
CA MET A 115 -5.72 2.89 -0.33
C MET A 115 -7.06 3.40 0.22
N LEU A 116 -8.07 2.53 0.29
CA LEU A 116 -9.39 2.86 0.81
C LEU A 116 -9.34 3.17 2.31
N LEU A 117 -8.62 2.38 3.11
CA LEU A 117 -8.52 2.59 4.55
C LEU A 117 -7.92 3.96 4.84
N PHE A 118 -6.81 4.31 4.19
CA PHE A 118 -6.21 5.63 4.35
C PHE A 118 -7.05 6.76 3.78
N GLY A 119 -7.66 6.56 2.60
CA GLY A 119 -8.52 7.58 1.98
C GLY A 119 -9.76 7.90 2.81
N ILE A 120 -10.42 6.89 3.36
CA ILE A 120 -11.55 7.04 4.28
C ILE A 120 -11.09 7.70 5.58
N TYR A 121 -9.97 7.25 6.13
CA TYR A 121 -9.41 7.84 7.35
C TYR A 121 -9.10 9.32 7.13
N TRP A 122 -8.48 9.69 6.02
CA TRP A 122 -8.20 11.08 5.65
C TRP A 122 -9.47 11.93 5.50
N ALA A 123 -10.51 11.39 4.85
CA ALA A 123 -11.74 12.12 4.58
C ALA A 123 -12.55 12.41 5.85
N THR A 124 -12.57 11.43 6.77
CA THR A 124 -13.38 11.46 8.00
C THR A 124 -12.64 12.03 9.20
N SER A 125 -11.32 11.87 9.28
CA SER A 125 -10.53 12.41 10.38
C SER A 125 -10.28 13.92 10.24
N GLY A 126 -10.08 14.58 11.37
CA GLY A 126 -9.59 15.96 11.44
C GLY A 126 -8.17 16.12 10.90
N LEU A 127 -7.51 15.03 10.49
CA LEU A 127 -6.13 15.04 9.99
C LEU A 127 -5.95 16.05 8.86
N LYS A 128 -6.90 16.10 7.91
CA LYS A 128 -6.91 17.08 6.79
C LYS A 128 -6.71 18.53 7.25
N ASN A 129 -7.24 18.89 8.42
CA ASN A 129 -7.18 20.27 8.92
C ASN A 129 -5.88 20.60 9.64
N HIS A 130 -5.01 19.61 9.85
CA HIS A 130 -3.85 19.72 10.72
C HIS A 130 -2.58 19.08 10.16
N LEU A 131 -2.57 18.73 8.88
CA LEU A 131 -1.34 18.26 8.24
C LEU A 131 -0.42 19.43 7.99
N ALA A 132 0.84 19.17 8.28
CA ALA A 132 1.97 20.05 8.08
C ALA A 132 2.07 21.15 9.15
N PHE A 133 2.85 20.79 10.17
CA PHE A 133 3.44 21.69 11.16
C PHE A 133 2.45 22.32 12.14
N SER A 134 2.92 22.48 13.37
CA SER A 134 2.40 23.35 14.42
C SER A 134 1.93 24.74 13.93
N TYR A 135 2.35 25.17 12.73
CA TYR A 135 1.87 26.35 12.02
C TYR A 135 0.39 26.33 11.62
N VAL A 136 -0.16 25.22 11.14
CA VAL A 136 -1.58 25.13 10.73
C VAL A 136 -2.50 25.01 11.94
N ALA A 137 -2.05 24.32 13.00
CA ALA A 137 -2.76 24.24 14.27
C ALA A 137 -2.96 25.61 14.95
N PHE A 138 -2.25 26.67 14.54
CA PHE A 138 -2.35 28.02 15.11
C PHE A 138 -3.39 28.91 14.42
N GLY A 139 -3.88 28.55 13.23
CA GLY A 139 -4.94 29.29 12.52
C GLY A 139 -4.47 30.51 11.71
N GLY A 140 -3.15 30.68 11.49
CA GLY A 140 -2.61 31.77 10.69
C GLY A 140 -2.72 31.57 9.17
N SER A 141 -3.00 30.35 8.72
CA SER A 141 -3.22 30.02 7.31
C SER A 141 -4.10 28.77 7.21
N THR A 142 -5.09 28.79 6.32
CA THR A 142 -5.88 27.61 5.94
C THR A 142 -5.29 27.05 4.64
N PRO A 143 -4.23 26.22 4.67
CA PRO A 143 -3.76 25.57 3.45
C PRO A 143 -4.87 24.68 2.93
N ALA A 144 -5.03 24.60 1.60
CA ALA A 144 -5.85 23.56 0.98
C ALA A 144 -5.15 22.22 1.19
N PRO A 145 -5.66 21.34 2.07
CA PRO A 145 -4.93 20.14 2.43
C PRO A 145 -4.99 19.13 1.29
N GLY A 146 -3.81 18.77 0.77
CA GLY A 146 -3.65 17.79 -0.30
C GLY A 146 -3.04 16.48 0.21
N LEU A 147 -3.41 15.38 -0.42
CA LEU A 147 -2.75 14.09 -0.23
C LEU A 147 -1.36 14.12 -0.88
N GLY A 148 -0.35 13.59 -0.18
CA GLY A 148 1.03 13.54 -0.68
C GLY A 148 1.21 12.61 -1.88
N TYR A 149 2.32 12.78 -2.61
CA TYR A 149 2.66 11.96 -3.79
C TYR A 149 2.68 10.46 -3.53
N SER A 150 3.10 10.03 -2.33
CA SER A 150 3.15 8.61 -1.95
C SER A 150 1.79 7.92 -2.02
N TYR A 151 0.69 8.64 -1.74
CA TYR A 151 -0.67 8.11 -1.87
C TYR A 151 -1.03 7.85 -3.34
N TRP A 152 -0.68 8.78 -4.22
CA TRP A 152 -0.96 8.65 -5.66
C TRP A 152 -0.09 7.59 -6.34
N LEU A 153 1.16 7.43 -5.92
CA LEU A 153 2.06 6.37 -6.40
C LEU A 153 1.50 4.96 -6.08
N LEU A 154 0.74 4.82 -5.00
CA LEU A 154 0.09 3.55 -4.66
C LEU A 154 -0.91 3.11 -5.75
N ILE A 155 -1.60 4.06 -6.40
CA ILE A 155 -2.50 3.77 -7.52
C ILE A 155 -1.74 3.15 -8.68
N CYS A 156 -0.58 3.72 -9.04
CA CYS A 156 0.26 3.18 -10.10
C CYS A 156 0.73 1.75 -9.78
N ALA A 157 1.09 1.48 -8.53
CA ALA A 157 1.49 0.15 -8.10
C ALA A 157 0.33 -0.86 -8.14
N ILE A 158 -0.89 -0.45 -7.77
CA ILE A 158 -2.10 -1.27 -7.89
C ILE A 158 -2.41 -1.54 -9.36
N ALA A 159 -2.37 -0.52 -10.22
CA ALA A 159 -2.63 -0.66 -11.64
C ALA A 159 -1.66 -1.65 -12.29
N CYS A 160 -0.37 -1.57 -11.99
CA CYS A 160 0.63 -2.52 -12.49
C CYS A 160 0.31 -3.96 -12.09
N SER A 161 -0.06 -4.20 -10.83
CA SER A 161 -0.45 -5.54 -10.36
C SER A 161 -1.73 -6.04 -11.04
N ALA A 162 -2.72 -5.16 -11.25
CA ALA A 162 -3.96 -5.49 -11.93
C ALA A 162 -3.74 -5.80 -13.42
N THR A 163 -2.89 -5.03 -14.10
CA THR A 163 -2.52 -5.28 -15.50
C THR A 163 -1.87 -6.66 -15.65
N ASN A 164 -1.02 -7.09 -14.70
CA ASN A 164 -0.45 -8.44 -14.73
C ASN A 164 -1.54 -9.52 -14.68
N VAL A 165 -2.57 -9.37 -13.84
CA VAL A 165 -3.71 -10.31 -13.79
C VAL A 165 -4.42 -10.37 -15.13
N VAL A 166 -4.74 -9.21 -15.72
CA VAL A 166 -5.40 -9.13 -17.03
C VAL A 166 -4.58 -9.80 -18.13
N LEU A 167 -3.26 -9.58 -18.15
CA LEU A 167 -2.38 -10.20 -19.14
C LEU A 167 -2.32 -11.72 -19.00
N ILE A 168 -2.30 -12.25 -17.77
CA ILE A 168 -2.29 -13.69 -17.51
C ILE A 168 -3.61 -14.34 -17.96
N GLU A 169 -4.75 -13.72 -17.64
CA GLU A 169 -6.06 -14.24 -18.06
C GLU A 169 -6.27 -14.10 -19.57
N LEU A 170 -5.83 -13.00 -20.17
CA LEU A 170 -5.87 -12.83 -21.62
C LEU A 170 -5.06 -13.94 -22.32
N ARG A 171 -3.87 -14.26 -21.81
CA ARG A 171 -3.06 -15.37 -22.32
C ARG A 171 -3.82 -16.69 -22.23
N ARG A 172 -4.46 -16.97 -21.09
CA ARG A 172 -5.25 -18.18 -20.90
C ARG A 172 -6.41 -18.26 -21.90
N PHE A 173 -7.15 -17.17 -22.05
CA PHE A 173 -8.26 -17.08 -22.99
C PHE A 173 -7.84 -17.32 -24.44
N LEU A 174 -6.70 -16.78 -24.86
CA LEU A 174 -6.17 -17.01 -26.21
C LEU A 174 -5.77 -18.47 -26.43
N LEU A 175 -5.12 -19.10 -25.44
CA LEU A 175 -4.70 -20.51 -25.52
C LEU A 175 -5.88 -21.49 -25.51
N GLU A 176 -6.99 -21.17 -24.85
CA GLU A 176 -8.21 -21.99 -24.89
C GLU A 176 -8.93 -21.89 -26.24
N ARG A 177 -8.68 -20.82 -27.01
CA ARG A 177 -9.29 -20.58 -28.32
C ARG A 177 -8.49 -21.15 -29.48
N ASP A 178 -7.18 -21.37 -29.30
CA ASP A 178 -6.37 -22.07 -30.29
C ASP A 178 -6.80 -23.55 -30.35
N PRO A 179 -7.13 -24.09 -31.55
CA PRO A 179 -7.47 -25.50 -31.66
C PRO A 179 -6.26 -26.33 -31.16
N PRO A 180 -6.49 -27.41 -30.40
CA PRO A 180 -5.40 -28.26 -29.95
C PRO A 180 -4.56 -28.67 -31.16
N PRO A 181 -3.22 -28.62 -31.07
CA PRO A 181 -2.36 -28.96 -32.19
C PRO A 181 -2.80 -30.33 -32.72
N PRO A 182 -2.92 -30.51 -34.06
CA PRO A 182 -3.35 -31.76 -34.62
C PRO A 182 -2.42 -32.84 -34.07
N THR A 183 -2.95 -33.66 -33.16
CA THR A 183 -2.23 -34.84 -32.71
C THR A 183 -2.13 -35.70 -33.94
N ILE A 184 -0.94 -35.75 -34.56
CA ILE A 184 -0.64 -36.76 -35.56
C ILE A 184 -0.74 -38.06 -34.78
N LYS A 185 -1.92 -38.66 -34.82
CA LYS A 185 -2.07 -40.06 -34.50
C LYS A 185 -1.26 -40.76 -35.58
N LEU A 186 -0.01 -41.07 -35.27
CA LEU A 186 0.75 -42.10 -35.98
C LEU A 186 -0.02 -43.39 -35.72
N GLU A 187 -1.08 -43.59 -36.50
CA GLU A 187 -1.61 -44.93 -36.70
C GLU A 187 -0.43 -45.75 -37.20
N ASN A 188 -0.13 -46.77 -36.42
CA ASN A 188 0.95 -47.70 -36.64
C ASN A 188 0.57 -48.58 -37.84
N HIS A 189 0.42 -47.97 -39.01
CA HIS A 189 0.31 -48.66 -40.28
C HIS A 189 1.72 -48.81 -40.83
N SER A 190 2.16 -50.06 -40.80
CA SER A 190 3.44 -50.58 -41.22
C SER A 190 3.66 -50.51 -42.74
N ASP A 191 3.11 -49.51 -43.43
CA ASP A 191 3.32 -49.33 -44.86
C ASP A 191 3.84 -47.91 -45.11
N GLY A 192 5.13 -47.86 -45.45
CA GLY A 192 5.93 -46.64 -45.55
C GLY A 192 5.56 -45.75 -46.72
N ASN A 193 4.44 -45.02 -46.61
CA ASN A 193 4.18 -43.85 -47.43
C ASN A 193 3.76 -42.67 -46.53
N ILE A 194 4.69 -41.74 -46.39
CA ILE A 194 4.45 -40.42 -45.79
C ILE A 194 3.70 -39.59 -46.83
N PHE A 195 2.42 -39.30 -46.59
CA PHE A 195 1.70 -38.26 -47.33
C PHE A 195 1.67 -36.99 -46.49
N LEU A 196 2.43 -36.00 -46.94
CA LEU A 196 2.29 -34.60 -46.52
C LEU A 196 1.24 -33.95 -47.42
N TYR A 197 0.13 -33.51 -46.85
CA TYR A 197 -0.72 -32.44 -47.38
C TYR A 197 -1.09 -31.49 -46.26
#